data_AF-A0AAV5SHI5-F1
#
_entry.id   AF-A0AAV5SHI5-F1
#
_cell.length_a   1.000
_cell.length_b   1.000
_cell.length_c   1.000
_cell.angle_alpha   90.00
_cell.angle_beta   90.00
_cell.angle_gamma   90.00
#
_symmetry.space_group_name_H-M   'P 1'
#
loop_
_entity.id
_entity.type
_entity.pdbx_description
1 polymer ?
#
loop_
_entity_poly.entity_id
_entity_poly.type
_entity_poly.pdbx_seq_one_letter_code
_entity_poly.pdbx_strand_id
1 'polypeptide(L)'
;KLRIQEIPEVLSWVKHKAVYLIFYEDKVNYPFLILMIASTGIPSCIIMAMIAQLTLEIKHGMKMASHATKKYQIRAVFSLAMQGLVPSMFLIIPMITMFGIYLLALRFGLETSSGWHTASIISVMSINVMSMHAFLHSITVLACSPSYRKTIATVLQRLR
;
A
#
# COMPACT_ATOMS: atom_id res chain seq x y z
N LYS A 1 -29.90 24.95 10.45
CA LYS A 1 -29.36 25.60 9.22
C LYS A 1 -27.86 25.29 9.16
N LEU A 2 -27.45 24.23 8.46
CA LEU A 2 -26.04 23.85 8.32
C LEU A 2 -25.36 24.87 7.40
N ARG A 3 -24.34 25.56 7.92
CA ARG A 3 -23.57 26.56 7.17
C ARG A 3 -22.58 25.80 6.29
N ILE A 4 -22.93 25.60 5.01
CA ILE A 4 -22.04 25.01 4.01
C ILE A 4 -20.87 25.98 3.85
N GLN A 5 -19.70 25.58 4.31
CA GLN A 5 -18.48 26.37 4.21
C GLN A 5 -17.95 26.23 2.78
N GLU A 6 -17.87 27.33 2.04
CA GLU A 6 -17.39 27.32 0.66
C GLU A 6 -15.92 26.88 0.62
N ILE A 7 -15.64 25.89 -0.23
CA ILE A 7 -14.29 25.36 -0.44
C ILE A 7 -13.43 26.48 -1.09
N PRO A 8 -12.26 26.83 -0.51
CA PRO A 8 -11.36 27.85 -1.05
C PRO A 8 -10.97 27.58 -2.51
N GLU A 9 -10.78 28.63 -3.31
CA GLU A 9 -10.45 28.52 -4.75
C GLU A 9 -9.23 27.64 -5.04
N VAL A 10 -8.25 27.61 -4.14
CA VAL A 10 -7.05 26.76 -4.25
C VAL A 10 -7.39 25.26 -4.25
N LEU A 11 -8.55 24.88 -3.69
CA LEU A 11 -9.07 23.51 -3.64
C LEU A 11 -10.22 23.29 -4.64
N SER A 12 -10.49 24.22 -5.55
CA SER A 12 -11.55 24.11 -6.57
C SER A 12 -11.37 22.92 -7.52
N TRP A 13 -10.14 22.45 -7.70
CA TRP A 13 -9.81 21.23 -8.46
C TRP A 13 -10.46 19.98 -7.86
N VAL A 14 -10.74 19.97 -6.55
CA VAL A 14 -11.44 18.87 -5.87
C VAL A 14 -12.88 18.75 -6.35
N LYS A 15 -13.53 19.87 -6.71
CA LYS A 15 -14.91 19.87 -7.28
C LYS A 15 -14.96 19.20 -8.65
N HIS A 16 -13.84 19.19 -9.39
CA HIS A 16 -13.72 18.67 -10.75
C HIS A 16 -13.16 17.25 -10.77
N LYS A 17 -12.52 16.81 -9.68
CA LYS A 17 -12.30 15.38 -9.45
C LYS A 17 -13.65 14.76 -9.16
N ALA A 18 -14.25 14.14 -10.17
CA ALA A 18 -15.27 13.15 -9.94
C ALA A 18 -14.63 11.97 -9.19
N VAL A 19 -14.54 12.10 -7.86
CA VAL A 19 -14.44 10.94 -6.98
C VAL A 19 -15.80 10.31 -7.07
N TYR A 20 -16.00 9.50 -8.11
CA TYR A 20 -17.12 8.58 -8.16
C TYR A 20 -16.91 7.62 -6.99
N LEU A 21 -17.45 7.98 -5.82
CA LEU A 21 -17.81 6.98 -4.85
C LEU A 21 -19.00 6.27 -5.49
N ILE A 22 -18.73 5.18 -6.19
CA ILE A 22 -19.76 4.27 -6.69
C ILE A 22 -20.37 3.64 -5.44
N PHE A 23 -21.29 4.36 -4.80
CA PHE A 23 -22.31 3.72 -4.00
C PHE A 23 -23.22 3.01 -4.99
N TYR A 24 -23.01 1.71 -5.18
CA TYR A 24 -24.05 0.87 -5.72
C TYR A 24 -25.22 0.94 -4.73
N GLU A 25 -26.23 1.75 -5.05
CA GLU A 25 -27.50 1.81 -4.33
C GLU A 25 -28.22 0.45 -4.34
N ASP A 26 -27.90 -0.40 -5.32
CA ASP A 26 -28.42 -1.75 -5.41
C ASP A 26 -27.34 -2.80 -5.12
N LYS A 27 -27.62 -3.61 -4.09
CA LYS A 27 -26.93 -4.86 -3.68
C LYS A 27 -25.42 -4.85 -3.89
N VAL A 28 -24.68 -4.69 -2.80
CA VAL A 28 -23.23 -4.97 -2.74
C VAL A 28 -22.87 -6.15 -3.65
N ASN A 29 -22.11 -5.89 -4.71
CA ASN A 29 -21.68 -6.92 -5.63
C ASN A 29 -20.58 -7.76 -4.94
N TYR A 30 -21.01 -8.72 -4.12
CA TYR A 30 -20.15 -9.64 -3.37
C TYR A 30 -19.07 -10.27 -4.27
N PRO A 31 -19.37 -10.71 -5.53
CA PRO A 31 -18.35 -11.15 -6.47
C PRO A 31 -17.23 -10.12 -6.71
N PHE A 32 -17.57 -8.85 -6.91
CA PHE A 32 -16.59 -7.79 -7.16
C PHE A 32 -15.71 -7.52 -5.92
N LEU A 33 -16.31 -7.47 -4.73
CA LEU A 33 -15.56 -7.30 -3.47
C LEU A 33 -14.58 -8.47 -3.24
N ILE A 34 -15.05 -9.71 -3.42
CA ILE A 34 -14.23 -10.91 -3.28
C ILE A 34 -13.11 -10.91 -4.31
N LEU A 35 -13.39 -10.53 -5.57
CA LEU A 35 -12.39 -10.43 -6.62
C LEU A 35 -11.29 -9.40 -6.26
N MET A 36 -11.66 -8.25 -5.73
CA MET A 36 -10.73 -7.19 -5.31
C MET A 36 -9.83 -7.63 -4.14
N ILE A 37 -10.40 -8.32 -3.16
CA ILE A 37 -9.64 -8.88 -2.03
C ILE A 37 -8.72 -9.99 -2.53
N ALA A 38 -9.20 -10.89 -3.38
CA ALA A 38 -8.42 -12.00 -3.93
C ALA A 38 -7.27 -11.49 -4.81
N SER A 39 -7.52 -10.53 -5.70
CA SER A 39 -6.53 -9.99 -6.64
C SER A 39 -5.37 -9.28 -5.94
N THR A 40 -5.61 -8.76 -4.74
CA THR A 40 -4.58 -8.01 -3.99
C THR A 40 -3.96 -8.88 -2.89
N GLY A 41 -4.76 -9.69 -2.21
CA GLY A 41 -4.34 -10.53 -1.10
C GLY A 41 -3.49 -11.73 -1.53
N ILE A 42 -3.92 -12.46 -2.58
CA ILE A 42 -3.21 -13.67 -3.03
C ILE A 42 -1.78 -13.34 -3.48
N PRO A 43 -1.54 -12.35 -4.36
CA PRO A 43 -0.17 -12.01 -4.76
C PRO A 43 0.69 -11.53 -3.59
N SER A 44 0.12 -10.78 -2.66
CA SER A 44 0.83 -10.31 -1.46
C SER A 44 1.33 -11.49 -0.61
N CYS A 45 0.49 -12.51 -0.39
CA CYS A 45 0.88 -13.72 0.32
C CYS A 45 1.98 -14.51 -0.41
N ILE A 46 1.88 -14.63 -1.73
CA ILE A 46 2.89 -15.33 -2.56
C ILE A 46 4.25 -14.62 -2.46
N ILE A 47 4.28 -13.30 -2.61
CA ILE A 47 5.52 -12.50 -2.50
C ILE A 47 6.16 -12.69 -1.12
N MET A 48 5.34 -12.66 -0.06
CA MET A 48 5.82 -12.88 1.32
C MET A 48 6.43 -14.28 1.50
N ALA A 49 5.78 -15.31 0.95
CA ALA A 49 6.30 -16.68 0.98
C ALA A 49 7.63 -16.80 0.21
N MET A 50 7.74 -16.18 -0.97
CA MET A 50 8.97 -16.16 -1.77
C MET A 50 10.12 -15.47 -1.03
N ILE A 51 9.87 -14.32 -0.39
CA ILE A 51 10.89 -13.61 0.41
C ILE A 51 11.34 -14.48 1.60
N ALA A 52 10.40 -15.17 2.27
CA ALA A 52 10.71 -16.06 3.37
C ALA A 52 11.59 -17.24 2.92
N GLN A 53 11.23 -17.90 1.81
CA GLN A 53 12.03 -18.97 1.21
C GLN A 53 13.44 -18.50 0.84
N LEU A 54 13.56 -17.36 0.15
CA LEU A 54 14.84 -16.81 -0.24
C LEU A 54 15.73 -16.51 0.98
N THR A 55 15.14 -16.00 2.06
CA THR A 55 15.86 -15.73 3.30
C THR A 55 16.41 -17.00 3.94
N LEU A 56 15.61 -18.08 3.93
CA LEU A 56 16.02 -19.39 4.46
C LEU A 56 17.14 -20.01 3.62
N GLU A 57 17.01 -20.00 2.30
CA GLU A 57 18.02 -20.52 1.38
C GLU A 57 19.35 -19.80 1.52
N ILE A 58 19.31 -18.47 1.61
CA ILE A 58 20.52 -17.66 1.78
C ILE A 58 21.19 -17.95 3.13
N LYS A 59 20.41 -18.07 4.22
CA LYS A 59 20.95 -18.45 5.53
C LYS A 59 21.61 -19.84 5.49
N HIS A 60 21.04 -20.78 4.74
CA HIS A 60 21.59 -22.13 4.62
C HIS A 60 22.85 -22.15 3.74
N GLY A 61 22.80 -21.57 2.53
CA GLY A 61 23.89 -21.53 1.56
C GLY A 61 25.09 -20.68 2.01
N MET A 62 24.86 -19.69 2.87
CA MET A 62 25.92 -18.83 3.39
C MET A 62 26.86 -19.52 4.39
N LYS A 63 26.56 -20.72 4.90
CA LYS A 63 27.43 -21.36 5.92
C LYS A 63 28.89 -21.44 5.48
N MET A 64 29.14 -21.78 4.21
CA MET A 64 30.48 -21.92 3.62
C MET A 64 30.98 -20.66 2.88
N ALA A 65 30.20 -19.58 2.83
CA ALA A 65 30.56 -18.40 2.07
C ALA A 65 31.60 -17.52 2.78
N SER A 66 32.44 -16.83 1.98
CA SER A 66 33.38 -15.83 2.47
C SER A 66 32.68 -14.68 3.21
N HIS A 67 33.40 -13.99 4.11
CA HIS A 67 32.84 -12.87 4.88
C HIS A 67 32.34 -11.71 3.99
N ALA A 68 33.03 -11.45 2.87
CA ALA A 68 32.62 -10.44 1.90
C ALA A 68 31.30 -10.83 1.20
N THR A 69 31.18 -12.06 0.71
CA THR A 69 29.97 -12.59 0.07
C THR A 69 28.78 -12.54 1.02
N LYS A 70 28.98 -12.94 2.28
CA LYS A 70 27.95 -12.89 3.33
C LYS A 70 27.38 -11.49 3.50
N LYS A 71 28.26 -10.47 3.59
CA LYS A 71 27.86 -9.07 3.77
C LYS A 71 27.04 -8.55 2.58
N TYR A 72 27.40 -8.91 1.34
CA TYR A 72 26.64 -8.52 0.16
C TYR A 72 25.28 -9.20 0.11
N GLN A 73 25.22 -10.51 0.35
CA GLN A 73 23.97 -11.27 0.32
C GLN A 73 22.98 -10.81 1.40
N ILE A 74 23.43 -10.59 2.64
CA ILE A 74 22.57 -10.05 3.72
C ILE A 74 21.95 -8.70 3.31
N ARG A 75 22.74 -7.81 2.70
CA ARG A 75 22.24 -6.51 2.24
C ARG A 75 21.23 -6.65 1.10
N ALA A 76 21.45 -7.60 0.19
CA ALA A 76 20.51 -7.88 -0.89
C ALA A 76 19.18 -8.44 -0.33
N VAL A 77 19.23 -9.39 0.61
CA VAL A 77 18.03 -9.92 1.28
C VAL A 77 17.29 -8.83 2.04
N PHE A 78 17.99 -8.02 2.81
CA PHE A 78 17.37 -6.91 3.52
C PHE A 78 16.70 -5.93 2.55
N SER A 79 17.37 -5.60 1.45
CA SER A 79 16.82 -4.73 0.41
C SER A 79 15.56 -5.32 -0.21
N LEU A 80 15.57 -6.61 -0.55
CA LEU A 80 14.42 -7.30 -1.12
C LEU A 80 13.26 -7.41 -0.12
N ALA A 81 13.56 -7.72 1.14
CA ALA A 81 12.56 -7.76 2.20
C ALA A 81 11.89 -6.41 2.41
N MET A 82 12.66 -5.30 2.41
CA MET A 82 12.11 -3.96 2.54
C MET A 82 11.25 -3.54 1.34
N GLN A 83 11.67 -3.92 0.12
CA GLN A 83 10.90 -3.67 -1.11
C GLN A 83 9.59 -4.47 -1.17
N GLY A 84 9.53 -5.65 -0.54
CA GLY A 84 8.30 -6.42 -0.41
C GLY A 84 7.41 -5.95 0.74
N LEU A 85 7.97 -5.82 1.93
CA LEU A 85 7.23 -5.53 3.16
C LEU A 85 6.58 -4.15 3.16
N VAL A 86 7.37 -3.10 2.89
CA VAL A 86 6.87 -1.73 3.02
C VAL A 86 5.71 -1.46 2.07
N PRO A 87 5.80 -1.75 0.75
CA PRO A 87 4.67 -1.52 -0.15
C PRO A 87 3.47 -2.42 0.16
N SER A 88 3.71 -3.66 0.60
CA SER A 88 2.63 -4.58 0.99
C SER A 88 1.83 -4.07 2.20
N MET A 89 2.47 -3.41 3.17
CA MET A 89 1.75 -2.81 4.31
C MET A 89 0.75 -1.73 3.85
N PHE A 90 1.08 -0.98 2.81
CA PHE A 90 0.21 0.05 2.24
C PHE A 90 -0.95 -0.52 1.42
N LEU A 91 -0.93 -1.82 1.11
CA LEU A 91 -2.06 -2.54 0.52
C LEU A 91 -2.88 -3.27 1.60
N ILE A 92 -2.21 -3.99 2.49
CA ILE A 92 -2.86 -4.87 3.49
C ILE A 92 -3.61 -4.07 4.55
N ILE A 93 -3.01 -3.01 5.12
CA ILE A 93 -3.64 -2.24 6.20
C ILE A 93 -4.94 -1.58 5.71
N PRO A 94 -4.93 -0.81 4.59
CA PRO A 94 -6.16 -0.25 4.05
C PRO A 94 -7.21 -1.29 3.68
N MET A 95 -6.79 -2.45 3.16
CA MET A 95 -7.71 -3.55 2.83
C MET A 95 -8.42 -4.07 4.08
N ILE A 96 -7.70 -4.32 5.18
CA ILE A 96 -8.30 -4.74 6.45
C ILE A 96 -9.25 -3.67 6.98
N THR A 97 -8.89 -2.39 6.89
CA THR A 97 -9.76 -1.28 7.30
C THR A 97 -11.05 -1.25 6.48
N MET A 98 -10.97 -1.35 5.16
CA MET A 98 -12.13 -1.40 4.27
C MET A 98 -13.02 -2.60 4.56
N PHE A 99 -12.43 -3.76 4.80
CA PHE A 99 -13.16 -4.97 5.19
C PHE A 99 -13.86 -4.81 6.55
N GLY A 100 -13.20 -4.18 7.53
CA GLY A 100 -13.80 -3.88 8.83
C GLY A 100 -14.99 -2.93 8.73
N ILE A 101 -14.88 -1.86 7.93
CA ILE A 101 -15.99 -0.94 7.65
C ILE A 101 -17.15 -1.69 7.00
N TYR A 102 -16.85 -2.59 6.07
CA TYR A 102 -17.85 -3.41 5.40
C TYR A 102 -18.61 -4.34 6.36
N LEU A 103 -17.89 -5.07 7.23
CA LEU A 103 -18.51 -5.93 8.25
C LEU A 103 -19.38 -5.12 9.22
N LEU A 104 -18.94 -3.91 9.57
CA LEU A 104 -19.72 -3.00 10.41
C LEU A 104 -21.01 -2.55 9.71
N ALA A 105 -20.93 -2.22 8.42
CA ALA A 105 -22.09 -1.85 7.61
C ALA A 105 -23.11 -3.00 7.48
N LEU A 106 -22.63 -4.23 7.33
CA LEU A 106 -23.51 -5.42 7.34
C LEU A 106 -24.22 -5.62 8.68
N ARG A 107 -23.55 -5.31 9.80
CA ARG A 107 -24.11 -5.51 11.14
C ARG A 107 -25.20 -4.49 11.51
N PHE A 108 -25.04 -3.23 11.12
CA PHE A 108 -25.94 -2.13 11.50
C PHE A 108 -26.97 -1.75 10.43
N GLY A 109 -26.88 -2.37 9.25
CA GLY A 109 -27.73 -2.09 8.10
C GLY A 109 -27.18 -0.93 7.26
N LEU A 110 -27.29 -1.07 5.93
CA LEU A 110 -26.71 -0.14 4.97
C LEU A 110 -27.23 1.30 5.16
N GLU A 111 -28.52 1.45 5.46
CA GLU A 111 -29.16 2.75 5.65
C GLU A 111 -28.58 3.51 6.85
N THR A 112 -28.44 2.84 7.99
CA THR A 112 -27.83 3.43 9.20
C THR A 112 -26.36 3.78 8.98
N SER A 113 -25.63 2.93 8.27
CA SER A 113 -24.19 3.11 8.03
C SER A 113 -23.87 4.17 6.97
N SER A 114 -24.81 4.48 6.07
CA SER A 114 -24.65 5.57 5.10
C SER A 114 -24.47 6.94 5.76
N GLY A 115 -25.03 7.13 6.96
CA GLY A 115 -24.90 8.37 7.74
C GLY A 115 -23.58 8.52 8.51
N TRP A 116 -22.71 7.50 8.50
CA TRP A 116 -21.47 7.52 9.28
C TRP A 116 -20.36 8.25 8.56
N HIS A 117 -20.29 9.56 8.79
CA HIS A 117 -19.27 10.43 8.23
C HIS A 117 -17.83 9.93 8.51
N THR A 118 -17.58 9.42 9.72
CA THR A 118 -16.28 8.87 10.11
C THR A 118 -15.87 7.67 9.25
N ALA A 119 -16.79 6.74 8.98
CA ALA A 119 -16.52 5.57 8.14
C ALA A 119 -16.22 5.98 6.69
N SER A 120 -16.92 6.99 6.17
CA SER A 120 -16.65 7.55 4.85
C SER A 120 -15.30 8.26 4.76
N ILE A 121 -14.87 9.01 5.79
CA ILE A 121 -13.54 9.64 5.79
C ILE A 121 -12.46 8.57 5.82
N ILE A 122 -12.60 7.58 6.71
CA ILE A 122 -11.61 6.50 6.85
C ILE A 122 -11.50 5.72 5.54
N SER A 123 -12.61 5.38 4.87
CA SER A 123 -12.57 4.65 3.61
C SER A 123 -11.84 5.41 2.50
N VAL A 124 -12.09 6.72 2.37
CA VAL A 124 -11.39 7.59 1.41
C VAL A 124 -9.90 7.69 1.73
N MET A 125 -9.54 7.84 3.02
CA MET A 125 -8.14 7.85 3.44
C MET A 125 -7.46 6.52 3.16
N SER A 126 -8.12 5.39 3.43
CA SER A 126 -7.62 4.05 3.12
C SER A 126 -7.34 3.86 1.62
N ILE A 127 -8.25 4.29 0.74
CA ILE A 127 -8.03 4.21 -0.72
C ILE A 127 -6.86 5.09 -1.17
N ASN A 128 -6.72 6.29 -0.60
CA ASN A 128 -5.59 7.17 -0.90
C ASN A 128 -4.25 6.59 -0.40
N VAL A 129 -4.23 5.95 0.77
CA VAL A 129 -3.04 5.24 1.27
C VAL A 129 -2.68 4.08 0.33
N MET A 130 -3.70 3.35 -0.14
CA MET A 130 -3.51 2.23 -1.07
C MET A 130 -2.98 2.69 -2.43
N SER A 131 -3.40 3.84 -2.94
CA SER A 131 -2.88 4.38 -4.21
C SER A 131 -1.40 4.83 -4.11
N MET A 132 -0.91 5.12 -2.90
CA MET A 132 0.50 5.46 -2.66
C MET A 132 1.45 4.25 -2.66
N HIS A 133 0.94 3.00 -2.75
CA HIS A 133 1.79 1.80 -2.70
C HIS A 133 2.88 1.80 -3.80
N ALA A 134 2.56 2.23 -5.02
CA ALA A 134 3.50 2.26 -6.15
C ALA A 134 4.57 3.35 -5.97
N PHE A 135 4.18 4.49 -5.42
CA PHE A 135 5.11 5.56 -5.06
C PHE A 135 6.08 5.10 -3.98
N LEU A 136 5.57 4.45 -2.93
CA LEU A 136 6.40 3.91 -1.85
C LEU A 136 7.28 2.75 -2.30
N HIS A 137 6.78 1.88 -3.19
CA HIS A 137 7.60 0.87 -3.84
C HIS A 137 8.80 1.52 -4.54
N SER A 138 8.57 2.58 -5.31
CA SER A 138 9.65 3.33 -5.97
C SER A 138 10.65 3.93 -4.96
N ILE A 139 10.17 4.54 -3.88
CA ILE A 139 11.04 5.06 -2.81
C ILE A 139 11.86 3.96 -2.16
N THR A 140 11.25 2.81 -1.85
CA THR A 140 11.97 1.70 -1.22
C THR A 140 13.03 1.10 -2.13
N VAL A 141 12.77 0.98 -3.44
CA VAL A 141 13.80 0.58 -4.42
C VAL A 141 14.96 1.59 -4.42
N LEU A 142 14.68 2.89 -4.45
CA LEU A 142 15.70 3.94 -4.43
C LEU A 142 16.53 3.92 -3.14
N ALA A 143 15.88 3.79 -1.98
CA ALA A 143 16.53 3.79 -0.67
C ALA A 143 17.36 2.52 -0.44
N CYS A 144 16.83 1.37 -0.86
CA CYS A 144 17.42 0.07 -0.56
C CYS A 144 18.40 -0.42 -1.64
N SER A 145 18.44 0.19 -2.83
CA SER A 145 19.40 -0.17 -3.89
C SER A 145 20.71 0.61 -3.78
N PRO A 146 21.84 -0.05 -3.51
CA PRO A 146 23.15 0.61 -3.39
C PRO A 146 23.57 1.35 -4.66
N SER A 147 23.17 0.84 -5.83
CA SER A 147 23.49 1.43 -7.13
C SER A 147 22.80 2.77 -7.31
N TYR A 148 21.50 2.85 -7.01
CA TYR A 148 20.73 4.09 -7.09
C TYR A 148 21.25 5.15 -6.12
N ARG A 149 21.57 4.77 -4.88
CA ARG A 149 22.15 5.71 -3.91
C ARG A 149 23.48 6.30 -4.37
N LYS A 150 24.34 5.48 -4.98
CA LYS A 150 25.62 5.96 -5.54
C LYS A 150 25.37 6.95 -6.67
N THR A 151 24.50 6.62 -7.61
CA THR A 151 24.16 7.51 -8.73
C THR A 151 23.60 8.85 -8.25
N ILE A 152 22.66 8.85 -7.31
CA ILE A 152 22.09 10.08 -6.74
C ILE A 152 23.18 10.91 -6.04
N ALA A 153 24.03 10.28 -5.23
CA ALA A 153 25.13 10.97 -4.57
C ALA A 153 26.09 11.61 -5.58
N THR A 154 26.44 10.90 -6.66
CA THR A 154 27.28 11.43 -7.74
C THR A 154 26.61 12.59 -8.47
N VAL A 155 25.30 12.52 -8.76
CA VAL A 155 24.56 13.61 -9.38
C VAL A 155 24.51 14.85 -8.47
N LEU A 156 24.22 14.67 -7.18
CA LEU A 156 24.22 15.76 -6.20
C LEU A 156 25.61 16.39 -6.04
N GLN A 157 26.68 15.59 -6.10
CA GLN A 157 28.05 16.09 -6.09
C GLN A 157 28.42 16.87 -7.35
N ARG A 158 27.79 16.59 -8.50
CA ARG A 158 28.03 17.33 -9.77
C ARG A 158 27.21 18.61 -9.87
N LEU A 159 26.10 18.69 -9.16
CA LEU A 159 25.23 19.88 -9.12
C LEU A 159 25.68 20.92 -8.08
N ARG A 160 26.57 20.52 -7.16
CA ARG A 160 27.19 21.38 -6.16
C ARG A 160 28.52 21.91 -6.68
#